data_AF-Q3HV68-F1
#
_entry.id   AF-Q3HV68-F1
#
_cell.length_a   1.000
_cell.length_b   1.000
_cell.length_c   1.000
_cell.angle_alpha   90.00
_cell.angle_beta   90.00
_cell.angle_gamma   90.00
#
_symmetry.space_group_name_H-M   'P 1'
#
loop_
_entity.id
_entity.type
_entity.pdbx_description
1 polymer ?
#
loop_
_entity_poly.entity_id
_entity_poly.type
_entity_poly.pdbx_seq_one_letter_code
_entity_poly.pdbx_strand_id
1 'polypeptide(L)' 'MAKDLRETVKEILGTCVSVGCTVDGKDPKDLQQEISDGEIDVPLE' A
#
# COMPACT_ATOMS: atom_id res chain seq x y z
N MET A 1 9.91 15.46 -9.87
CA MET A 1 10.07 14.13 -9.26
C MET A 1 8.81 13.87 -8.44
N ALA A 2 7.70 13.55 -9.11
CA ALA A 2 6.57 12.96 -8.41
C ALA A 2 6.95 11.50 -8.22
N LYS A 3 7.21 11.08 -6.98
CA LYS A 3 7.28 9.65 -6.67
C LYS A 3 5.93 9.08 -7.07
N ASP A 4 5.93 7.95 -7.78
CA ASP A 4 4.72 7.25 -8.16
C ASP A 4 3.82 7.13 -6.91
N LEU A 5 2.56 7.60 -6.96
CA LEU A 5 1.69 7.59 -5.78
C LEU A 5 1.57 6.17 -5.22
N ARG A 6 1.62 5.18 -6.11
CA ARG A 6 1.70 3.75 -5.80
C ARG A 6 2.87 3.39 -4.89
N GLU A 7 4.07 3.89 -5.15
CA GLU A 7 5.23 3.64 -4.29
C GLU A 7 5.07 4.32 -2.93
N THR A 8 4.51 5.53 -2.91
CA THR A 8 4.26 6.26 -1.66
C THR A 8 3.24 5.52 -0.78
N VAL A 9 2.16 5.00 -1.36
CA VAL A 9 1.16 4.20 -0.64
C VAL A 9 1.78 2.91 -0.09
N LYS A 10 2.67 2.26 -0.86
CA LYS A 10 3.42 1.08 -0.37
C LYS A 10 4.32 1.41 0.82
N GLU A 11 5.03 2.55 0.81
CA GLU A 11 5.84 2.99 1.97
C GLU A 11 4.96 3.18 3.23
N ILE A 12 3.78 3.79 3.09
CA ILE A 12 2.85 3.98 4.20
C ILE A 12 2.35 2.63 4.74
N LEU A 13 1.94 1.71 3.86
CA LEU A 13 1.51 0.37 4.26
C LEU A 13 2.64 -0.44 4.92
N GLY A 14 3.89 -0.30 4.45
CA GLY A 14 5.06 -0.90 5.10
C GLY A 14 5.28 -0.42 6.54
N THR A 15 4.91 0.83 6.82
CA THR A 15 4.92 1.36 8.19
C THR A 15 3.82 0.72 9.04
N CYS A 16 2.61 0.52 8.50
CA CYS A 16 1.52 -0.19 9.18
C CYS A 16 1.89 -1.63 9.57
N VAL A 17 2.66 -2.32 8.70
CA VAL A 17 3.22 -3.65 9.03
C VAL A 17 4.12 -3.57 10.28
N SER A 18 4.99 -2.57 10.35
CA SER A 18 5.91 -2.40 11.48
C SER A 18 5.19 -2.03 12.78
N VAL A 19 4.07 -1.31 12.66
CA VAL A 19 3.18 -0.97 13.78
C VAL A 19 2.35 -2.18 14.23
N GLY A 20 2.14 -3.17 13.36
CA GLY A 20 1.32 -4.35 13.66
C GLY A 20 -0.17 -4.05 13.66
N CYS A 21 -0.63 -3.10 12.84
CA CYS A 21 -2.04 -2.79 12.67
C CYS A 21 -2.60 -3.38 11.37
N THR A 22 -3.90 -3.66 11.37
CA THR A 22 -4.63 -4.02 10.16
C THR A 22 -5.15 -2.76 9.46
N VAL A 23 -5.20 -2.80 8.13
CA VAL A 23 -5.77 -1.73 7.31
C VAL A 23 -6.94 -2.35 6.56
N ASP A 24 -8.13 -1.76 6.69
CA ASP A 24 -9.37 -2.30 6.11
C ASP A 24 -9.66 -3.76 6.50
N GLY A 25 -9.22 -4.19 7.69
CA GLY A 25 -9.35 -5.57 8.17
C GLY A 25 -8.42 -6.59 7.49
N LYS A 26 -7.53 -6.16 6.59
CA LYS A 26 -6.52 -6.99 5.94
C LYS A 26 -5.11 -6.73 6.51
N ASP A 27 -4.21 -7.68 6.29
CA ASP A 27 -2.80 -7.47 6.58
C ASP A 27 -2.21 -6.44 5.59
N PRO A 28 -1.48 -5.43 6.07
CA PRO A 28 -0.90 -4.43 5.19
C PRO A 28 0.15 -4.98 4.22
N LYS A 29 0.69 -6.19 4.40
CA LYS A 29 1.51 -6.87 3.37
C LYS A 29 0.66 -7.39 2.21
N ASP A 30 -0.52 -7.96 2.49
CA ASP A 30 -1.42 -8.44 1.45
C ASP A 30 -1.90 -7.29 0.58
N LEU A 31 -2.25 -6.16 1.19
CA LEU A 31 -2.62 -4.95 0.46
C LEU A 31 -1.49 -4.42 -0.43
N GLN A 32 -0.23 -4.48 0.02
CA GLN A 32 0.92 -4.11 -0.82
C GLN A 32 1.08 -5.04 -2.03
N GLN A 33 0.74 -6.32 -1.87
CA GLN A 33 0.73 -7.31 -2.93
C GLN A 33 -0.40 -7.02 -3.92
N GLU A 34 -1.63 -6.80 -3.46
CA GLU A 34 -2.78 -6.42 -4.28
C GLU A 34 -2.53 -5.12 -5.08
N ILE A 35 -1.89 -4.13 -4.46
CA ILE A 35 -1.42 -2.91 -5.15
C ILE A 35 -0.34 -3.24 -6.18
N SER A 36 0.51 -4.24 -5.96
CA SER A 36 1.56 -4.68 -6.90
C SER A 36 1.01 -5.47 -8.09
N ASP A 37 0.00 -6.29 -7.85
CA ASP A 37 -0.73 -7.04 -8.89
C ASP A 37 -1.65 -6.13 -9.71
N GLY A 38 -1.99 -4.94 -9.17
CA GLY A 38 -2.90 -4.00 -9.81
C GLY A 38 -4.37 -4.31 -9.54
N GLU A 39 -4.66 -5.13 -8.52
CA GLU A 39 -6.02 -5.37 -8.03
C GLU A 39 -6.58 -4.15 -7.29
N ILE A 40 -5.71 -3.39 -6.63
CA ILE A 40 -6.06 -2.10 -6.01
C ILE A 40 -5.61 -0.99 -6.94
N ASP A 41 -6.59 -0.27 -7.50
CA ASP A 41 -6.36 0.91 -8.32
C ASP A 41 -5.90 2.07 -7.42
N VAL A 42 -4.68 2.54 -7.63
CA VAL A 42 -4.15 3.73 -6.96
C VAL A 42 -4.24 4.88 -7.95
N PRO A 43 -5.09 5.90 -7.68
CA PRO A 43 -5.25 7.01 -8.61
C PRO A 43 -3.93 7.74 -8.82
N LEU A 44 -3.53 7.91 -10.08
CA LEU A 44 -2.33 8.66 -10.47
C LEU A 44 -2.76 10.09 -10.78
N GLU A 45 -2.68 11.00 -9.82
CA GLU A 45 -2.70 12.45 -10.06
C GLU A 45 -1.31 13.06 -9.85
#